data_AF-A0A4Y7JRV4-F1
#
_entry.id   AF-A0A4Y7JRV4-F1
#
_cell.length_a   1.000
_cell.length_b   1.000
_cell.length_c   1.000
_cell.angle_alpha   90.00
_cell.angle_beta   90.00
_cell.angle_gamma   90.00
#
_symmetry.space_group_name_H-M   'P 1'
#
loop_
_entity.id
_entity.type
_entity.pdbx_description
1 polymer ?
#
loop_
_entity_poly.entity_id
_entity_poly.type
_entity_poly.pdbx_seq_one_letter_code
_entity_poly.pdbx_strand_id
1 'polypeptide(L)'
;MASRKIHLFRQSAVKAGTPKDYYMNPSERLMAKKSGWSVVEHEDYIETIFDMSAFNYKEGEIIYAKGYNCQAIGDSVNKDDDCGYIMNSDFIDLKGIDGEMKDGLTKTYFPKIKREDTKKKNVVGSSSA
;
A
#
# COMPACT_ATOMS: atom_id res chain seq x y z
N MET A 1 1.88 23.51 12.87
CA MET A 1 1.19 22.22 12.70
C MET A 1 2.23 21.12 12.70
N ALA A 2 2.13 20.15 13.61
CA ALA A 2 2.99 18.97 13.57
C ALA A 2 2.79 18.26 12.22
N SER A 3 3.88 17.82 11.59
CA SER A 3 3.79 16.99 10.40
C SER A 3 3.06 15.70 10.76
N ARG A 4 1.88 15.45 10.17
CA ARG A 4 1.18 14.17 10.29
C ARG A 4 2.13 13.07 9.82
N LYS A 5 2.55 12.20 10.74
CA LYS A 5 3.45 11.08 10.44
C LYS A 5 2.63 9.96 9.82
N ILE A 6 2.91 9.64 8.57
CA ILE A 6 2.34 8.47 7.90
C ILE A 6 3.25 7.27 8.20
N HIS A 7 2.65 6.15 8.57
CA HIS A 7 3.35 4.92 8.90
C HIS A 7 3.44 4.02 7.66
N LEU A 8 4.54 3.29 7.49
CA LEU A 8 4.64 2.32 6.40
C LEU A 8 3.54 1.26 6.47
N PHE A 9 3.32 0.71 7.66
CA PHE A 9 2.33 -0.33 7.91
C PHE A 9 1.20 0.12 8.82
N ARG A 10 -0.02 -0.34 8.50
CA ARG A 10 -1.23 -0.10 9.31
C ARG A 10 -1.07 -0.52 10.77
N GLN A 11 -0.46 -1.67 11.03
CA GLN A 11 -0.26 -2.15 12.41
C GLN A 11 0.53 -1.15 13.26
N SER A 12 1.53 -0.48 12.68
CA SER A 12 2.32 0.56 13.36
C SER A 12 1.50 1.83 13.58
N ALA A 13 0.65 2.21 12.62
CA ALA A 13 -0.29 3.33 12.75
C ALA A 13 -1.31 3.10 13.88
N VAL A 14 -1.89 1.90 13.97
CA VAL A 14 -2.82 1.52 15.05
C VAL A 14 -2.13 1.63 16.41
N LYS A 15 -0.92 1.09 16.55
CA LYS A 15 -0.14 1.17 17.79
C LYS A 15 0.21 2.62 18.19
N ALA A 16 0.35 3.51 17.22
CA ALA A 16 0.64 4.93 17.44
C ALA A 16 -0.62 5.79 17.69
N GLY A 17 -1.83 5.21 17.67
CA GLY A 17 -3.08 5.94 17.82
C GLY A 17 -3.52 6.70 16.57
N THR A 18 -2.91 6.44 15.41
CA THR A 18 -3.18 7.07 14.11
C THR A 18 -3.61 6.03 13.07
N PRO A 19 -4.69 5.25 13.30
CA PRO A 19 -5.04 4.06 12.50
C PRO A 19 -5.34 4.32 11.02
N LYS A 20 -5.53 5.58 10.63
CA LYS A 20 -5.75 6.00 9.24
C LYS A 20 -4.47 6.41 8.53
N ASP A 21 -3.36 6.57 9.24
CA ASP A 21 -2.15 7.23 8.73
C ASP A 21 -1.14 6.18 8.31
N TYR A 22 -1.47 5.41 7.28
CA TYR A 22 -0.60 4.34 6.79
C TYR A 22 -0.56 4.27 5.26
N TYR A 23 0.53 3.76 4.70
CA TYR A 23 0.65 3.49 3.27
C TYR A 23 0.14 2.09 2.88
N MET A 24 0.53 1.06 3.65
CA MET A 24 0.28 -0.34 3.30
C MET A 24 -0.31 -1.14 4.47
N ASN A 25 -1.16 -2.11 4.15
CA ASN A 25 -1.68 -3.11 5.07
C ASN A 25 -1.45 -4.52 4.50
N PRO A 26 -0.29 -5.15 4.78
CA PRO A 26 0.01 -6.50 4.32
C PRO A 26 -0.81 -7.55 5.09
N SER A 27 -1.15 -8.66 4.44
CA SER A 27 -1.79 -9.82 5.10
C SER A 27 -0.80 -10.55 6.02
N GLU A 28 -1.32 -11.31 6.99
CA GLU A 28 -0.47 -12.10 7.89
C GLU A 28 0.35 -13.15 7.12
N ARG A 29 -0.24 -13.77 6.10
CA ARG A 29 0.43 -14.75 5.22
C ARG A 29 1.60 -14.12 4.46
N LEU A 30 1.43 -12.89 3.98
CA LEU A 30 2.53 -12.15 3.35
C LEU A 30 3.61 -11.79 4.38
N MET A 31 3.21 -11.31 5.57
CA MET A 31 4.12 -10.99 6.67
C MET A 31 4.89 -12.21 7.21
N ALA A 32 4.39 -13.44 6.99
CA ALA A 32 5.10 -14.67 7.33
C ALA A 32 6.23 -15.00 6.35
N LYS A 33 6.18 -14.51 5.10
CA LYS A 33 7.17 -14.77 4.03
C LYS A 33 8.24 -13.67 3.92
N LYS A 34 8.75 -13.16 5.05
CA LYS A 34 9.66 -12.00 5.09
C LYS A 34 10.93 -12.13 4.23
N SER A 35 11.41 -13.35 3.97
CA SER A 35 12.56 -13.58 3.10
C SER A 35 12.24 -13.43 1.62
N GLY A 36 10.97 -13.60 1.23
CA GLY A 36 10.52 -13.52 -0.16
C GLY A 36 10.12 -12.12 -0.59
N TRP A 37 9.95 -11.17 0.32
CA TRP A 37 9.59 -9.81 -0.06
C TRP A 37 10.14 -8.76 0.89
N SER A 38 10.24 -7.54 0.38
CA SER A 38 10.59 -6.37 1.17
C SER A 38 9.83 -5.14 0.69
N VAL A 39 9.75 -4.15 1.56
CA VAL A 39 9.22 -2.83 1.22
C VAL A 39 10.25 -1.78 1.61
N VAL A 40 10.44 -0.80 0.72
CA VAL A 40 11.33 0.34 0.93
C VAL A 40 10.51 1.61 0.78
N GLU A 41 10.59 2.48 1.80
CA GLU A 41 9.98 3.80 1.73
C GLU A 41 11.00 4.80 1.15
N HIS A 42 10.65 5.39 0.02
CA HIS A 42 11.39 6.50 -0.60
C HIS A 42 10.64 7.81 -0.37
N GLU A 43 11.26 8.96 -0.68
CA GLU A 43 10.63 10.28 -0.49
C GLU A 43 9.32 10.40 -1.27
N ASP A 44 9.34 10.04 -2.56
CA ASP A 44 8.22 10.24 -3.50
C ASP A 44 7.39 8.97 -3.76
N TYR A 45 7.83 7.78 -3.34
CA TYR A 45 7.13 6.53 -3.64
C TYR A 45 7.41 5.45 -2.58
N ILE A 46 6.61 4.38 -2.61
CA ILE A 46 6.86 3.13 -1.91
C ILE A 46 7.28 2.08 -2.94
N GLU A 47 8.37 1.37 -2.67
CA GLU A 47 8.84 0.26 -3.50
C GLU A 47 8.52 -1.06 -2.80
N THR A 48 7.89 -1.99 -3.50
CA THR A 48 7.79 -3.39 -3.06
C THR A 48 8.64 -4.26 -3.96
N ILE A 49 9.38 -5.17 -3.35
CA ILE A 49 10.24 -6.12 -4.05
C ILE A 49 9.79 -7.52 -3.65
N PHE A 50 9.57 -8.38 -4.64
CA PHE A 50 9.16 -9.76 -4.47
C PHE A 50 10.13 -10.67 -5.19
N ASP A 51 10.74 -11.60 -4.45
CA ASP A 51 11.43 -12.74 -5.01
C ASP A 51 10.41 -13.80 -5.40
N MET A 52 10.14 -13.91 -6.70
CA MET A 52 9.12 -14.80 -7.23
C MET A 52 9.46 -16.28 -6.99
N SER A 53 10.71 -16.62 -6.69
CA SER A 53 11.10 -18.00 -6.34
C SER A 53 10.67 -18.40 -4.92
N ALA A 54 10.48 -17.42 -4.03
CA ALA A 54 10.02 -17.62 -2.66
C ALA A 54 8.50 -17.80 -2.53
N PHE A 55 7.76 -17.59 -3.63
CA PHE A 55 6.31 -17.79 -3.70
C PHE A 55 6.01 -18.95 -4.64
N ASN A 56 5.24 -19.92 -4.15
CA ASN A 56 4.93 -21.13 -4.90
C ASN A 56 3.74 -20.88 -5.84
N TYR A 57 4.00 -20.20 -6.95
CA TYR A 57 2.97 -19.94 -7.97
C TYR A 57 2.33 -21.20 -8.53
N LYS A 58 3.05 -22.34 -8.51
CA LYS A 58 2.53 -23.64 -8.95
C LYS A 58 1.49 -24.23 -8.00
N GLU A 59 1.50 -23.82 -6.73
CA GLU A 59 0.46 -24.15 -5.74
C GLU A 59 -0.64 -23.08 -5.67
N GLY A 60 -0.65 -22.12 -6.61
CA GLY A 60 -1.67 -21.07 -6.68
C GLY A 60 -1.41 -19.88 -5.77
N GLU A 61 -0.19 -19.71 -5.22
CA GLU A 61 0.16 -18.51 -4.46
C GLU A 61 0.31 -17.31 -5.39
N ILE A 62 -0.80 -16.61 -5.63
CA ILE A 62 -0.83 -15.36 -6.39
C ILE A 62 -0.66 -14.20 -5.40
N ILE A 63 0.24 -13.27 -5.73
CA ILE A 63 0.42 -12.05 -4.95
C ILE A 63 -0.58 -11.02 -5.43
N TYR A 64 -1.52 -10.67 -4.56
CA TYR A 64 -2.52 -9.65 -4.87
C TYR A 64 -2.14 -8.30 -4.26
N ALA A 65 -2.01 -7.29 -5.12
CA ALA A 65 -2.01 -5.89 -4.72
C ALA A 65 -3.42 -5.33 -4.93
N LYS A 66 -4.09 -4.92 -3.85
CA LYS A 66 -5.42 -4.28 -3.92
C LYS A 66 -5.30 -2.82 -3.48
N GLY A 67 -5.92 -1.90 -4.21
CA GLY A 67 -6.01 -0.49 -3.84
C GLY A 67 -7.40 -0.16 -3.28
N TYR A 68 -7.48 0.38 -2.06
CA TYR A 68 -8.75 0.80 -1.46
C TYR A 68 -8.62 2.21 -0.86
N ASN A 69 -9.64 3.06 -1.05
CA ASN A 69 -9.77 4.32 -0.32
C ASN A 69 -10.07 4.01 1.16
N CYS A 70 -9.72 4.91 2.09
CA CYS A 70 -9.92 4.74 3.55
C CYS A 70 -11.35 4.36 4.01
N GLN A 71 -12.35 4.31 3.12
CA GLN A 71 -13.73 3.93 3.44
C GLN A 71 -13.97 2.42 3.60
N ALA A 72 -13.05 1.54 3.20
CA ALA A 72 -13.17 0.11 3.51
C ALA A 72 -12.75 -0.25 4.96
N ILE A 73 -12.37 0.74 5.77
CA ILE A 73 -12.00 0.60 7.20
C ILE A 73 -13.27 0.40 8.07
N GLY A 74 -14.12 -0.54 7.67
CA GLY A 74 -15.04 -1.28 8.54
C GLY A 74 -14.54 -2.72 8.76
N ASP A 75 -13.85 -3.27 7.76
CA ASP A 75 -13.27 -4.62 7.83
C ASP A 75 -11.78 -4.53 8.17
N SER A 76 -11.56 -4.40 9.47
CA SER A 76 -10.30 -3.99 10.10
C SER A 76 -9.13 -4.98 10.02
N VAL A 77 -9.19 -6.00 9.16
CA VAL A 77 -8.10 -6.97 8.96
C VAL A 77 -8.08 -7.29 7.48
N ASN A 78 -6.90 -7.31 6.86
CA ASN A 78 -6.74 -8.01 5.59
C ASN A 78 -6.90 -9.50 5.91
N LYS A 79 -8.17 -9.94 6.03
CA LYS A 79 -8.58 -11.30 6.40
C LYS A 79 -8.52 -12.25 5.21
N ASP A 80 -8.15 -11.75 4.04
CA ASP A 80 -7.98 -12.61 2.88
C ASP A 80 -6.86 -13.61 3.20
N ASP A 81 -7.17 -14.90 3.06
CA ASP A 81 -6.20 -16.01 3.06
C ASP A 81 -5.17 -15.88 1.90
N ASP A 82 -5.32 -14.84 1.09
CA ASP A 82 -4.46 -14.42 0.01
C ASP A 82 -3.12 -13.88 0.53
N CYS A 83 -2.04 -14.28 -0.14
CA CYS A 83 -0.71 -13.72 0.10
C CYS A 83 -0.64 -12.34 -0.58
N GLY A 84 -1.03 -11.26 0.11
CA GLY A 84 -1.18 -9.96 -0.54
C GLY A 84 -1.17 -8.76 0.40
N TYR A 85 -1.43 -7.58 -0.16
CA TYR A 85 -1.43 -6.33 0.59
C TYR A 85 -2.43 -5.32 0.02
N ILE A 86 -2.89 -4.44 0.91
CA ILE A 86 -3.78 -3.33 0.58
C ILE A 86 -2.99 -2.02 0.63
N MET A 87 -3.05 -1.24 -0.45
CA MET A 87 -2.50 0.12 -0.51
C MET A 87 -3.55 1.15 -0.16
N ASN A 88 -3.17 2.13 0.67
CA ASN A 88 -4.03 3.24 1.06
C ASN A 88 -3.98 4.36 0.02
N SER A 89 -5.02 4.45 -0.80
CA SER A 89 -5.11 5.45 -1.88
C SER A 89 -5.41 6.88 -1.42
N ASP A 90 -5.58 7.11 -0.12
CA ASP A 90 -5.56 8.47 0.43
C ASP A 90 -4.16 9.08 0.37
N PHE A 91 -3.11 8.24 0.34
CA PHE A 91 -1.70 8.68 0.32
C PHE A 91 -0.91 8.15 -0.88
N ILE A 92 -1.47 7.21 -1.64
CA ILE A 92 -0.83 6.59 -2.81
C ILE A 92 -1.62 6.93 -4.07
N ASP A 93 -0.91 7.39 -5.10
CA ASP A 93 -1.48 7.56 -6.43
C ASP A 93 -1.50 6.23 -7.17
N LEU A 94 -2.68 5.58 -7.15
CA LEU A 94 -2.87 4.30 -7.84
C LEU A 94 -2.82 4.42 -9.37
N LYS A 95 -2.88 5.63 -9.95
CA LYS A 95 -2.79 5.82 -11.41
C LYS A 95 -1.36 5.84 -11.92
N GLY A 96 -0.41 6.21 -11.07
CA GLY A 96 1.01 6.30 -11.41
C GLY A 96 1.82 5.05 -11.06
N ILE A 97 1.15 3.93 -10.75
CA ILE A 97 1.85 2.69 -10.40
C ILE A 97 2.65 2.21 -11.61
N ASP A 98 3.92 1.92 -11.36
CA ASP A 98 4.83 1.33 -12.33
C ASP A 98 5.46 0.06 -11.75
N GLY A 99 6.04 -0.77 -12.59
CA GLY A 99 6.68 -2.00 -12.14
C GLY A 99 7.57 -2.63 -13.18
N GLU A 100 8.52 -3.42 -12.69
CA GLU A 100 9.44 -4.16 -13.54
C GLU A 100 9.62 -5.58 -13.02
N MET A 101 9.88 -6.49 -13.93
CA MET A 101 10.24 -7.87 -13.63
C MET A 101 11.61 -8.15 -14.23
N LYS A 102 12.57 -8.52 -13.38
CA LYS A 102 13.95 -8.81 -13.81
C LYS A 102 14.56 -9.87 -12.91
N ASP A 103 15.22 -10.86 -13.52
CA ASP A 103 15.97 -11.90 -12.81
C ASP A 103 15.15 -12.65 -11.74
N GLY A 104 13.86 -12.87 -11.99
CA GLY A 104 12.95 -13.53 -11.03
C GLY A 104 12.49 -12.65 -9.87
N LEU A 105 12.87 -11.36 -9.86
CA LEU A 105 12.36 -10.36 -8.95
C LEU A 105 11.27 -9.53 -9.63
N THR A 106 10.18 -9.26 -8.91
CA THR A 106 9.18 -8.28 -9.30
C THR A 106 9.31 -7.06 -8.39
N LYS A 107 9.44 -5.89 -8.99
CA LYS A 107 9.40 -4.61 -8.30
C LYS A 107 8.17 -3.82 -8.69
N THR A 108 7.56 -3.16 -7.73
CA THR A 108 6.43 -2.28 -7.96
C THR A 108 6.65 -0.97 -7.23
N TYR A 109 6.41 0.12 -7.94
CA TYR A 109 6.63 1.49 -7.49
C TYR A 109 5.26 2.16 -7.33
N PHE A 110 4.98 2.60 -6.11
CA PHE A 110 3.72 3.23 -5.73
C PHE A 110 3.96 4.71 -5.40
N PRO A 111 3.66 5.64 -6.31
CA PRO A 111 3.89 7.06 -6.06
C PRO A 111 3.04 7.56 -4.90
N LYS A 112 3.63 8.42 -4.07
CA LYS A 112 2.92 9.13 -2.99
C LYS A 112 2.20 10.34 -3.56
N ILE A 113 0.99 10.59 -3.08
CA ILE A 113 0.24 11.80 -3.42
C ILE A 113 0.95 13.01 -2.79
N LYS A 114 1.37 13.98 -3.60
CA LYS A 114 1.95 15.22 -3.08
C LYS A 114 0.86 16.07 -2.43
N ARG A 115 1.17 16.77 -1.34
CA ARG A 115 0.20 17.64 -0.62
C ARG A 115 -0.47 18.68 -1.51
N GLU A 116 0.14 19.03 -2.63
CA GLU A 116 -0.41 19.99 -3.60
C GLU A 116 -1.54 19.37 -4.45
N ASP A 117 -1.48 18.07 -4.73
CA ASP A 117 -2.51 17.34 -5.50
C ASP A 117 -3.81 17.17 -4.68
N THR A 118 -3.72 17.20 -3.36
CA THR A 118 -4.88 17.13 -2.46
C THR A 118 -5.76 18.39 -2.55
N LYS A 119 -5.20 19.55 -2.93
CA LYS A 119 -6.00 20.78 -3.14
C LYS A 119 -6.91 20.67 -4.35
N LYS A 120 -6.53 19.94 -5.42
CA LYS A 120 -7.38 19.77 -6.61
C LYS A 120 -8.59 18.88 -6.35
N LYS A 121 -8.49 17.86 -5.49
CA LYS A 121 -9.62 16.99 -5.13
C LYS A 121 -10.71 17.70 -4.33
N ASN A 122 -10.37 18.75 -3.56
CA ASN A 122 -11.35 19.50 -2.75
C ASN A 122 -12.08 20.62 -3.51
N VAL A 123 -11.75 20.89 -4.78
CA VAL A 123 -12.43 21.94 -5.59
C VAL A 123 -13.61 21.38 -6.39
N VAL A 124 -13.72 20.05 -6.56
CA VAL A 124 -14.89 19.42 -7.19
C VAL A 124 -15.91 19.03 -6.11
N GLY A 125 -16.49 20.04 -5.47
CA GLY A 125 -17.50 19.85 -4.43
C GLY A 125 -18.22 21.12 -3.99
N SER A 126 -17.88 22.28 -4.55
CA SER A 126 -18.62 23.53 -4.32
C SER A 126 -18.85 24.25 -5.65
N SER A 127 -19.80 23.74 -6.42
CA SER A 127 -20.44 24.41 -7.56
C SER A 127 -21.75 23.65 -7.76
N SER A 128 -22.86 24.07 -7.15
CA SER A 128 -23.83 25.08 -7.60
C SER A 128 -25.19 24.41 -7.30
N ALA A 129 -26.29 25.04 -6.91
CA ALA A 129 -26.74 26.43 -6.88
C ALA A 129 -27.74 26.59 -5.71
#